data_AF-A0A9D9EBF5-F1
#
_entry.id   AF-A0A9D9EBF5-F1
#
_cell.length_a   1.000
_cell.length_b   1.000
_cell.length_c   1.000
_cell.angle_alpha   90.00
_cell.angle_beta   90.00
_cell.angle_gamma   90.00
#
_symmetry.space_group_name_H-M   'P 1'
#
loop_
_entity.id
_entity.type
_entity.pdbx_description
1 polymer ?
#
loop_
_entity_poly.entity_id
_entity_poly.type
_entity_poly.pdbx_seq_one_letter_code
_entity_poly.pdbx_strand_id
1 'polypeptide(L)'
;MEELSFAEYLRKEIGLDDYPISKMQELLASFELKADTRAATEEVKVCPKCGADHPKVVRSGFAGSGKQMFRCASCGRRFTYDSGRLTWYSHQNADQWKTLMLDTFSG
;
A
#
# COMPACT_ATOMS: atom_id res chain seq x y z
N MET A 1 -0.12 -21.30 25.31
CA MET A 1 0.00 -19.86 25.53
C MET A 1 -0.89 -19.25 24.48
N GLU A 2 -2.09 -18.83 24.88
CA GLU A 2 -3.12 -18.33 23.96
C GLU A 2 -2.61 -17.02 23.37
N GLU A 3 -2.35 -16.98 22.05
CA GLU A 3 -2.09 -15.71 21.36
C GLU A 3 -3.36 -14.88 21.47
N LEU A 4 -3.33 -13.83 22.29
CA LEU A 4 -4.39 -12.82 22.30
C LEU A 4 -4.50 -12.26 20.88
N SER A 5 -5.70 -12.20 20.34
CA SER A 5 -5.90 -11.52 19.07
C SER A 5 -5.40 -10.08 19.20
N PHE A 6 -4.87 -9.53 18.11
CA PHE A 6 -4.33 -8.17 18.10
C PHE A 6 -5.31 -7.14 18.70
N ALA A 7 -6.61 -7.33 18.45
CA ALA A 7 -7.67 -6.48 19.01
C ALA A 7 -7.84 -6.63 20.53
N GLU A 8 -7.66 -7.83 21.09
CA GLU A 8 -7.75 -8.05 22.54
C GLU A 8 -6.56 -7.47 23.28
N TYR A 9 -5.36 -7.53 22.69
CA TYR A 9 -4.17 -6.87 23.22
C TYR A 9 -4.36 -5.34 23.29
N LEU A 10 -4.82 -4.72 22.20
CA LEU A 10 -5.06 -3.27 22.16
C LEU A 10 -6.10 -2.80 23.18
N ARG A 11 -7.15 -3.59 23.43
CA ARG A 11 -8.15 -3.29 24.45
C ARG A 11 -7.61 -3.40 25.87
N LYS A 12 -6.88 -4.48 26.14
CA LYS A 12 -6.56 -4.89 27.51
C LYS A 12 -5.31 -4.20 28.06
N GLU A 13 -4.30 -4.01 27.23
CA GLU A 13 -3.00 -3.48 27.67
C GLU A 13 -2.84 -1.98 27.36
N ILE A 14 -3.43 -1.50 26.26
CA ILE A 14 -3.31 -0.08 25.83
C ILE A 14 -4.55 0.74 26.21
N GLY A 15 -5.70 0.10 26.47
CA GLY A 15 -6.93 0.79 26.84
C GLY A 15 -7.56 1.58 25.70
N LEU A 16 -7.25 1.22 24.44
CA LEU A 16 -7.88 1.80 23.26
C LEU A 16 -9.36 1.40 23.20
N ASP A 17 -10.23 2.36 22.87
CA ASP A 17 -11.63 2.10 22.58
C ASP A 17 -11.81 1.39 21.22
N ASP A 18 -13.00 0.83 21.00
CA ASP A 18 -13.26 0.01 19.82
C ASP A 18 -13.14 0.79 18.50
N TYR A 19 -13.35 2.11 18.52
CA TYR A 19 -13.33 2.93 17.32
C TYR A 19 -11.93 3.08 16.70
N PRO A 20 -10.87 3.49 17.43
CA PRO A 20 -9.50 3.48 16.94
C PRO A 20 -9.02 2.11 16.51
N ILE A 21 -9.35 1.05 17.27
CA ILE A 21 -8.99 -0.32 16.93
C ILE A 21 -9.60 -0.71 15.58
N SER A 22 -10.90 -0.44 15.40
CA SER A 22 -11.61 -0.68 14.15
C SER A 22 -11.00 0.14 12.99
N LYS A 23 -10.69 1.41 13.21
CA LYS A 23 -10.09 2.27 12.19
C LYS A 23 -8.70 1.80 11.76
N MET A 24 -7.88 1.34 12.71
CA MET A 24 -6.56 0.79 12.43
C MET A 24 -6.65 -0.54 11.69
N GLN A 25 -7.58 -1.43 12.07
CA GLN A 25 -7.83 -2.68 11.36
C GLN A 25 -8.31 -2.44 9.92
N GLU A 26 -9.19 -1.46 9.71
CA GLU A 26 -9.65 -1.05 8.37
C GLU A 26 -8.47 -0.53 7.53
N LEU A 27 -7.63 0.32 8.12
CA LEU A 27 -6.44 0.85 7.46
C LEU A 27 -5.46 -0.29 7.11
N LEU A 28 -5.10 -1.14 8.07
CA LEU A 28 -4.21 -2.29 7.87
C LEU A 28 -4.74 -3.24 6.78
N ALA A 29 -6.02 -3.60 6.82
CA ALA A 29 -6.64 -4.44 5.79
C ALA A 29 -6.61 -3.78 4.40
N SER A 30 -6.81 -2.46 4.32
CA SER A 30 -6.69 -1.71 3.06
C SER A 30 -5.27 -1.73 2.48
N PHE A 31 -4.26 -1.92 3.34
CA PHE A 31 -2.86 -2.05 2.94
C PHE A 31 -2.46 -3.51 2.61
N GLU A 32 -2.94 -4.49 3.38
CA GLU A 32 -2.71 -5.93 3.14
C GLU A 32 -3.37 -6.44 1.85
N LEU A 33 -4.53 -5.89 1.47
CA LEU A 33 -5.16 -6.15 0.15
C LEU A 33 -4.26 -5.77 -1.04
N LYS A 34 -3.20 -4.99 -0.79
CA LYS A 34 -2.20 -4.62 -1.79
C LYS A 34 -0.85 -5.32 -1.55
N ALA A 35 -0.77 -6.36 -0.72
CA ALA A 35 0.47 -7.06 -0.44
C ALA A 35 0.75 -8.23 -1.39
N ASP A 36 -0.19 -8.62 -2.26
CA ASP A 36 0.03 -9.78 -3.12
C ASP A 36 1.04 -9.51 -4.26
N THR A 37 1.81 -10.55 -4.50
CA THR A 37 3.09 -10.66 -5.15
C THR A 37 2.98 -10.65 -6.68
N ARG A 38 3.16 -9.48 -7.30
CA ARG A 38 3.68 -9.27 -8.67
C ARG A 38 3.75 -7.77 -8.96
N ALA A 39 4.80 -7.13 -8.45
CA ALA A 39 5.13 -5.74 -8.74
C ALA A 39 5.50 -5.55 -10.23
N ALA A 40 4.52 -5.24 -11.07
CA ALA A 40 4.77 -4.70 -12.42
C ALA A 40 3.56 -4.07 -13.12
N THR A 41 2.33 -4.51 -12.84
CA THR A 41 1.20 -4.25 -13.77
C THR A 41 -0.15 -4.09 -13.10
N GLU A 42 -0.24 -3.92 -11.77
CA GLU A 42 -1.54 -3.65 -11.13
C GLU A 42 -2.22 -2.50 -11.87
N GLU A 43 -3.37 -2.85 -12.44
CA GLU A 43 -3.92 -2.25 -13.63
C GLU A 43 -4.13 -0.76 -13.39
N VAL A 44 -3.38 0.07 -14.11
CA VAL A 44 -3.76 1.48 -14.24
C VAL A 44 -5.14 1.45 -14.87
N LYS A 45 -6.19 1.58 -14.06
CA LYS A 45 -7.59 1.46 -14.51
C LYS A 45 -7.98 2.62 -15.40
N VAL A 46 -7.47 3.82 -15.09
CA VAL A 46 -7.76 5.01 -15.88
C VAL A 46 -6.47 5.77 -16.12
N CYS A 47 -6.23 6.20 -17.37
CA CYS A 47 -5.07 7.00 -17.68
C CYS A 47 -5.20 8.38 -17.02
N PRO A 48 -4.26 8.81 -16.15
CA PRO A 48 -4.35 10.09 -15.46
C PRO A 48 -4.15 11.30 -16.38
N LYS A 49 -3.79 11.08 -17.66
CA LYS A 49 -3.52 12.13 -18.63
C LYS A 49 -4.58 12.29 -19.71
N CYS A 50 -5.37 11.24 -19.99
CA CYS A 50 -6.38 11.29 -21.04
C CYS A 50 -7.71 10.63 -20.66
N GLY A 51 -7.83 10.04 -19.47
CA GLY A 51 -9.08 9.43 -19.01
C GLY A 51 -9.45 8.12 -19.70
N ALA A 52 -8.57 7.55 -20.53
CA ALA A 52 -8.82 6.24 -21.14
C ALA A 52 -9.02 5.18 -20.03
N ASP A 53 -10.08 4.39 -20.16
CA ASP A 53 -10.39 3.26 -19.27
C ASP A 53 -9.60 2.01 -19.71
N HIS A 54 -9.13 1.24 -18.73
CA HIS A 54 -8.19 0.13 -18.86
C HIS A 54 -7.05 0.37 -19.88
N PRO A 55 -6.27 1.48 -19.76
CA PRO A 55 -5.22 1.81 -20.71
C PRO A 55 -4.14 0.74 -20.70
N LYS A 56 -3.78 0.24 -21.90
CA LYS A 56 -2.52 -0.50 -22.07
C LYS A 56 -1.37 0.46 -21.74
N VAL A 57 -0.56 0.10 -20.76
CA VAL A 57 0.59 0.89 -20.30
C VAL A 57 1.88 0.08 -20.45
N VAL A 58 2.94 0.75 -20.88
CA VAL A 58 4.28 0.16 -20.99
C VAL A 58 5.29 0.93 -20.16
N ARG A 59 6.31 0.25 -19.64
CA ARG A 59 7.41 0.90 -18.93
C ARG A 59 8.16 1.84 -19.88
N SER A 60 8.50 3.04 -19.42
CA SER A 60 9.08 4.10 -20.25
C SER A 60 10.15 4.90 -19.48
N GLY A 61 11.13 4.19 -18.92
CA GLY A 61 12.25 4.76 -18.17
C GLY A 61 11.88 5.21 -16.76
N PHE A 62 12.70 6.10 -16.19
CA PHE A 62 12.56 6.59 -14.82
C PHE A 62 12.47 8.11 -14.78
N ALA A 63 11.75 8.65 -13.78
CA ALA A 63 11.73 10.07 -13.46
C ALA A 63 13.04 10.48 -12.77
N GLY A 64 13.30 11.78 -12.66
CA GLY A 64 14.47 12.29 -11.92
C GLY A 64 14.53 11.84 -10.46
N SER A 65 13.37 11.51 -9.86
CA SER A 65 13.26 10.95 -8.52
C SER A 65 13.54 9.43 -8.44
N GLY A 66 13.95 8.78 -9.54
CA GLY A 66 14.14 7.33 -9.61
C GLY A 66 12.84 6.51 -9.73
N LYS A 67 11.66 7.14 -9.77
CA LYS A 67 10.38 6.44 -9.92
C LYS A 67 10.20 5.91 -11.35
N GLN A 68 9.71 4.67 -11.49
CA GLN A 68 9.35 4.10 -12.80
C GLN A 68 8.27 4.95 -13.49
N MET A 69 8.52 5.35 -14.74
CA MET A 69 7.51 5.99 -15.59
C MET A 69 6.82 4.95 -16.47
N PHE A 70 5.54 5.17 -16.73
CA PHE A 70 4.71 4.41 -17.64
C PHE A 70 4.25 5.31 -18.78
N ARG A 71 4.07 4.73 -19.96
CA ARG A 71 3.53 5.39 -21.15
C ARG A 71 2.18 4.77 -21.49
N CYS A 72 1.15 5.59 -21.62
CA CYS A 72 -0.16 5.17 -22.11
C CYS A 72 -0.11 4.88 -23.62
N ALA A 73 -0.63 3.74 -24.06
CA ALA A 73 -0.74 3.43 -25.48
C ALA A 73 -1.75 4.32 -26.20
N SER A 74 -2.83 4.74 -25.53
CA SER A 74 -3.90 5.54 -26.15
C SER A 74 -3.50 6.99 -26.42
N CYS A 75 -2.75 7.64 -25.52
CA CYS A 75 -2.36 9.05 -25.67
C CYS A 75 -0.85 9.28 -25.82
N GLY A 76 -0.02 8.23 -25.68
CA GLY A 76 1.44 8.34 -25.76
C GLY A 76 2.11 9.11 -24.63
N ARG A 77 1.34 9.68 -23.69
CA ARG A 77 1.86 10.49 -22.59
C ARG A 77 2.48 9.61 -21.51
N ARG A 78 3.55 10.12 -20.89
CA ARG A 78 4.26 9.48 -19.79
C ARG A 78 3.75 10.00 -18.45
N PHE A 79 3.71 9.12 -17.45
CA PHE A 79 3.34 9.45 -16.08
C PHE A 79 4.02 8.47 -15.11
N THR A 80 4.20 8.88 -13.86
CA THR A 80 4.50 7.97 -12.76
C THR A 80 3.19 7.49 -12.14
N TYR A 81 3.18 6.26 -11.62
CA TYR A 81 2.03 5.69 -10.93
C TYR A 81 2.47 5.13 -9.59
N ASP A 82 1.84 5.60 -8.53
CA ASP A 82 2.01 5.05 -7.18
C ASP A 82 0.79 4.15 -6.90
N SER A 83 1.03 2.90 -6.53
CA SER A 83 -0.04 1.95 -6.16
C SER A 83 -0.65 2.26 -4.79
N GLY A 84 -0.10 3.24 -4.06
CA GLY A 84 -0.48 3.55 -2.68
C GLY A 84 -0.23 2.37 -1.74
N ARG A 85 0.76 1.53 -2.04
CA ARG A 85 1.28 0.48 -1.17
C ARG A 85 2.30 1.10 -0.21
N LEU A 86 2.09 0.95 1.10
CA LEU A 86 3.02 1.45 2.14
C LEU A 86 4.44 0.92 1.95
N THR A 87 4.56 -0.34 1.55
CA THR A 87 5.84 -1.05 1.39
C THR A 87 6.53 -0.78 0.05
N TRP A 88 5.93 0.00 -0.85
CA TRP A 88 6.40 0.12 -2.24
C TRP A 88 7.85 0.59 -2.38
N TYR A 89 8.27 1.51 -1.52
CA TYR A 89 9.65 1.99 -1.42
C TYR A 89 10.39 1.45 -0.20
N SER A 90 9.74 0.57 0.57
CA SER A 90 10.37 -0.02 1.73
C SER A 90 11.25 -1.17 1.30
N HIS A 91 12.49 -1.17 1.79
CA HIS A 91 13.37 -2.33 1.69
C HIS A 91 13.07 -3.34 2.80
N GLN A 92 12.11 -3.06 3.67
CA GLN A 92 11.71 -3.92 4.78
C GLN A 92 10.52 -4.80 4.39
N ASN A 93 10.52 -6.03 4.90
CA ASN A 93 9.42 -6.96 4.70
C ASN A 93 8.14 -6.49 5.44
N ALA A 94 7.00 -7.07 5.06
CA ALA A 94 5.72 -6.71 5.66
C ALA A 94 5.69 -6.94 7.18
N ASP A 95 6.37 -7.98 7.67
CA ASP A 95 6.43 -8.30 9.10
C ASP A 95 7.13 -7.20 9.90
N GLN A 96 8.17 -6.57 9.37
CA GLN A 96 8.84 -5.45 10.01
C GLN A 96 7.94 -4.21 10.11
N TRP A 97 7.08 -3.99 9.11
CA TRP A 97 6.07 -2.93 9.21
C TRP A 97 5.03 -3.24 10.26
N LYS A 98 4.63 -4.51 10.37
CA LYS A 98 3.73 -4.97 11.43
C LYS A 98 4.36 -4.72 12.80
N THR A 99 5.60 -5.15 13.02
CA THR A 99 6.34 -4.91 14.26
C THR A 99 6.48 -3.42 14.56
N LEU A 100 6.87 -2.58 13.59
CA LEU A 100 6.99 -1.13 13.80
C LEU A 100 5.67 -0.51 14.26
N MET A 101 4.55 -0.91 13.65
CA MET A 101 3.23 -0.42 14.07
C MET A 101 2.93 -0.86 15.50
N LEU A 102 3.18 -2.13 15.84
CA LEU A 102 3.02 -2.65 17.21
C LEU A 102 3.87 -1.85 18.22
N ASP A 103 5.16 -1.69 17.95
CA ASP A 103 6.11 -0.98 18.82
C ASP A 103 5.70 0.49 19.03
N THR A 104 5.25 1.16 17.96
CA THR A 104 4.79 2.55 18.02
C THR A 104 3.54 2.72 18.91
N PHE A 105 2.68 1.71 18.95
CA PHE A 105 1.49 1.74 19.80
C PHE A 105 1.80 1.35 21.25
N SER A 106 2.79 0.47 21.47
CA SER A 106 3.15 0.03 22.82
C SER A 106 3.96 1.05 23.64
N GLY A 107 4.54 2.07 22.99
CA GLY A 107 5.33 3.12 23.65
C GLY A 107 6.79 2.75 23.86
#